data_AF-A0A522RQ01-F1
#
_entry.id   AF-A0A522RQ01-F1
#
_cell.length_a   1.000
_cell.length_b   1.000
_cell.length_c   1.000
_cell.angle_alpha   90.00
_cell.angle_beta   90.00
_cell.angle_gamma   90.00
#
_symmetry.space_group_name_H-M   'P 1'
#
loop_
_entity.id
_entity.type
_entity.pdbx_description
1 polymer ?
#
loop_
_entity_poly.entity_id
_entity_poly.type
_entity_poly.pdbx_seq_one_letter_code
_entity_poly.pdbx_strand_id
1 'polypeptide(L)'
;MKRILSSAAIALALAGIGLGGVRLAYAQSASASVNVPTVVVTVVQALPLSLSSPASYQLYNGGSMVSMDSSGALTVNGPTEIRFIIQGADGTTYSPVGISFKEVSGGTSDSIGSTAFPMRTLVARANTTRLSVFDADPTPDEFEFTLTIQRSDGTLAIIDPMIINK
;
A
#
# COMPACT_ATOMS: atom_id res chain seq x y z
N MET A 1 12.91 -12.07 -34.66
CA MET A 1 12.52 -10.69 -34.29
C MET A 1 11.01 -10.53 -34.44
N LYS A 2 10.26 -10.41 -33.34
CA LYS A 2 8.88 -9.90 -33.40
C LYS A 2 8.50 -9.33 -32.03
N ARG A 3 8.11 -8.05 -32.07
CA ARG A 3 7.73 -7.18 -30.95
C ARG A 3 6.45 -7.69 -30.28
N ILE A 4 6.38 -7.66 -28.95
CA ILE A 4 5.12 -7.72 -28.22
C ILE A 4 4.82 -6.30 -27.78
N LEU A 5 3.81 -5.71 -28.43
CA LEU A 5 3.18 -4.44 -28.08
C LEU A 5 2.14 -4.68 -26.99
N SER A 6 2.01 -3.67 -26.14
CA SER A 6 1.09 -3.52 -25.02
C SER A 6 -0.38 -3.32 -25.44
N SER A 7 -1.27 -3.71 -24.51
CA SER A 7 -2.61 -3.17 -24.24
C SER A 7 -3.73 -3.30 -25.29
N ALA A 8 -4.74 -4.12 -24.96
CA ALA A 8 -6.17 -3.79 -25.14
C ALA A 8 -7.06 -4.83 -24.44
N ALA A 9 -7.84 -4.41 -23.45
CA ALA A 9 -9.06 -5.11 -23.05
C ALA A 9 -10.24 -4.20 -23.42
N ILE A 10 -10.84 -4.44 -24.58
CA ILE A 10 -12.11 -3.85 -25.01
C ILE A 10 -13.21 -4.76 -24.46
N ALA A 11 -13.98 -4.27 -23.48
CA ALA A 11 -15.20 -4.94 -23.04
C ALA A 11 -16.37 -4.46 -23.90
N LEU A 12 -16.84 -5.33 -24.80
CA LEU A 12 -18.09 -5.14 -25.54
C LEU A 12 -19.25 -5.64 -24.65
N ALA A 13 -20.01 -4.73 -24.04
CA ALA A 13 -21.23 -5.09 -23.34
C ALA A 13 -22.37 -5.23 -24.36
N LEU A 14 -22.77 -6.46 -24.67
CA LEU A 14 -24.12 -6.68 -25.22
C LEU A 14 -25.12 -6.55 -24.07
N ALA A 15 -25.85 -5.44 -24.03
CA ALA A 15 -27.03 -5.30 -23.20
C ALA A 15 -28.14 -6.20 -23.76
N GLY A 16 -28.36 -7.36 -23.14
CA GLY A 16 -29.57 -8.14 -23.34
C GLY A 16 -30.76 -7.47 -22.65
N ILE A 17 -31.76 -7.04 -23.41
CA ILE A 17 -33.07 -6.67 -22.88
C ILE A 17 -33.70 -7.96 -22.32
N GLY A 18 -33.87 -8.03 -21.00
CA GLY A 18 -34.63 -9.08 -20.34
C GLY A 18 -35.94 -8.51 -19.78
N LEU A 19 -37.08 -8.83 -20.39
CA LEU A 19 -38.34 -8.81 -19.66
C LEU A 19 -38.32 -9.97 -18.68
N GLY A 20 -37.94 -9.68 -17.43
CA GLY A 20 -38.02 -10.61 -16.31
C GLY A 20 -36.72 -10.78 -15.54
N GLY A 21 -36.52 -9.93 -14.52
CA GLY A 21 -35.64 -10.21 -13.38
C GLY A 21 -34.15 -10.36 -13.67
N VAL A 22 -33.50 -9.32 -14.20
CA VAL A 22 -32.05 -9.31 -14.40
C VAL A 22 -31.32 -9.15 -13.07
N ARG A 23 -30.76 -10.25 -12.55
CA ARG A 23 -29.64 -10.14 -11.61
C ARG A 23 -28.42 -9.65 -12.40
N LEU A 24 -28.09 -8.37 -12.25
CA LEU A 24 -26.79 -7.82 -12.64
C LEU A 24 -25.72 -8.57 -11.83
N ALA A 25 -25.15 -9.62 -12.39
CA ALA A 25 -23.89 -10.14 -11.91
C ALA A 25 -22.83 -9.08 -12.24
N TYR A 26 -22.40 -8.32 -11.23
CA TYR A 26 -21.13 -7.63 -11.28
C TYR A 26 -20.06 -8.71 -11.42
N ALA A 27 -19.67 -9.01 -12.65
CA ALA A 27 -18.44 -9.75 -12.92
C ALA A 27 -17.30 -8.83 -12.48
N GLN A 28 -16.92 -8.97 -11.21
CA GLN A 28 -15.68 -8.40 -10.68
C GLN A 28 -14.58 -8.95 -11.58
N SER A 29 -14.00 -8.09 -12.41
CA SER A 29 -12.83 -8.43 -13.20
C SER A 29 -11.78 -8.88 -12.19
N ALA A 30 -11.59 -10.20 -12.08
CA ALA A 30 -10.40 -10.75 -11.48
C ALA A 30 -9.28 -10.39 -12.45
N SER A 31 -8.77 -9.17 -12.35
CA SER A 31 -7.43 -8.86 -12.79
C SER A 31 -6.56 -9.94 -12.19
N ALA A 32 -5.88 -10.72 -13.03
CA ALA A 32 -4.87 -11.67 -12.60
C ALA A 32 -4.12 -11.05 -11.44
N SER A 33 -4.11 -11.73 -10.28
CA SER A 33 -3.47 -11.21 -9.08
C SER A 33 -2.00 -10.99 -9.41
N VAL A 34 -1.66 -9.76 -9.81
CA VAL A 34 -0.29 -9.30 -9.77
C VAL A 34 0.14 -9.57 -8.34
N ASN A 35 1.16 -10.39 -8.18
CA ASN A 35 1.67 -10.81 -6.88
C ASN A 35 2.38 -9.61 -6.22
N VAL A 36 1.59 -8.58 -5.87
CA VAL A 36 2.07 -7.32 -5.32
C VAL A 36 2.37 -7.55 -3.84
N PRO A 37 3.60 -7.26 -3.39
CA PRO A 37 3.95 -7.23 -1.98
C PRO A 37 2.90 -6.44 -1.18
N THR A 38 2.28 -7.11 -0.22
CA THR A 38 1.18 -6.54 0.56
C THR A 38 1.51 -6.60 2.03
N VAL A 39 1.64 -5.44 2.65
CA VAL A 39 1.82 -5.23 4.08
C VAL A 39 0.47 -4.99 4.72
N VAL A 40 0.00 -5.93 5.54
CA VAL A 40 -1.16 -5.73 6.39
C VAL A 40 -0.70 -5.09 7.69
N VAL A 41 -1.24 -3.91 7.98
CA VAL A 41 -0.98 -3.12 9.17
C VAL A 41 -2.21 -3.22 10.06
N THR A 42 -2.09 -3.94 11.17
CA THR A 42 -3.18 -4.09 12.13
C THR A 42 -2.93 -3.16 13.31
N VAL A 43 -3.76 -2.13 13.43
CA VAL A 43 -3.71 -1.17 14.54
C VAL A 43 -4.33 -1.85 15.78
N VAL A 44 -3.48 -2.20 16.74
CA VAL A 44 -3.85 -2.96 17.95
C VAL A 44 -4.20 -2.07 19.13
N GLN A 45 -3.68 -0.84 19.17
CA GLN A 45 -4.09 0.19 20.14
C GLN A 45 -4.00 1.57 19.49
N ALA A 46 -5.06 2.37 19.55
CA ALA A 46 -4.99 3.79 19.24
C ALA A 46 -4.38 4.53 20.45
N LEU A 47 -3.07 4.42 20.64
CA LEU A 47 -2.36 5.21 21.65
C LEU A 47 -2.13 6.64 21.12
N PRO A 48 -2.27 7.68 21.95
CA PRO A 48 -1.86 9.03 21.58
C PRO A 48 -0.35 9.04 21.30
N LEU A 49 0.02 9.30 20.04
CA LEU A 49 1.28 9.77 19.45
C LEU A 49 2.67 9.44 20.05
N SER A 50 2.88 8.65 21.11
CA SER A 50 4.23 8.55 21.69
C SER A 50 4.70 7.26 22.36
N LEU A 51 4.02 6.12 22.29
CA LEU A 51 4.48 4.94 23.03
C LEU A 51 4.30 3.64 22.23
N SER A 52 5.38 3.22 21.57
CA SER A 52 5.53 1.99 20.76
C SER A 52 4.64 1.91 19.51
N SER A 53 5.13 1.29 18.43
CA SER A 53 4.37 1.13 17.17
C SER A 53 2.98 0.57 17.52
N PRO A 54 1.88 1.34 17.32
CA PRO A 54 0.52 0.94 17.68
C PRO A 54 0.00 -0.19 16.78
N ALA A 55 0.84 -0.68 15.86
CA ALA A 55 0.49 -1.61 14.83
C ALA A 55 1.42 -2.84 14.81
N SER A 56 0.83 -3.97 14.46
CA SER A 56 1.55 -5.16 14.01
C SER A 56 1.56 -5.22 12.48
N TYR A 57 2.63 -5.80 11.94
CA TYR A 57 2.88 -5.89 10.50
C TYR A 57 2.91 -7.34 10.05
N GLN A 58 2.30 -7.62 8.90
CA GLN A 58 2.41 -8.89 8.21
C GLN A 58 2.65 -8.67 6.73
N LEU A 59 3.70 -9.28 6.19
CA LEU A 59 4.01 -9.23 4.77
C LEU A 59 3.47 -10.47 4.05
N TYR A 60 2.72 -10.23 2.99
CA TYR A 60 2.26 -11.22 2.04
C TYR A 60 2.90 -10.95 0.68
N ASN A 61 3.15 -12.00 -0.09
CA ASN A 61 3.59 -11.92 -1.48
C ASN A 61 4.89 -11.12 -1.72
N GLY A 62 5.74 -10.98 -0.69
CA GLY A 62 7.00 -10.24 -0.80
C GLY A 62 8.02 -10.91 -1.74
N GLY A 63 8.13 -12.24 -1.66
CA GLY A 63 9.03 -13.03 -2.51
C GLY A 63 10.49 -12.57 -2.41
N SER A 64 11.18 -12.49 -3.54
CA SER A 64 12.54 -11.95 -3.62
C SER A 64 12.61 -10.42 -3.72
N MET A 65 11.48 -9.74 -3.92
CA MET A 65 11.44 -8.29 -4.16
C MET A 65 11.30 -7.50 -2.87
N VAL A 66 10.46 -7.98 -1.95
CA VAL A 66 10.23 -7.33 -0.66
C VAL A 66 10.33 -8.36 0.46
N SER A 67 11.10 -8.05 1.49
CA SER A 67 11.12 -8.81 2.74
C SER A 67 10.85 -7.89 3.93
N MET A 68 10.44 -8.47 5.05
CA MET A 68 10.13 -7.75 6.28
C MET A 68 10.86 -8.40 7.45
N ASP A 69 11.47 -7.60 8.31
CA ASP A 69 12.08 -8.08 9.56
C ASP A 69 11.08 -8.11 10.72
N SER A 70 11.54 -8.51 11.91
CA SER A 70 10.69 -8.59 13.10
C SER A 70 10.23 -7.24 13.65
N SER A 71 10.84 -6.13 13.23
CA SER A 71 10.45 -4.77 13.60
C SER A 71 9.39 -4.20 12.65
N GLY A 72 9.17 -4.85 11.50
CA GLY A 72 8.30 -4.36 10.43
C GLY A 72 9.04 -3.56 9.35
N ALA A 73 10.36 -3.41 9.44
CA ALA A 73 11.15 -2.76 8.41
C ALA A 73 11.13 -3.57 7.12
N LEU A 74 10.94 -2.88 6.00
CA LEU A 74 10.84 -3.44 4.67
C LEU A 74 12.17 -3.30 3.94
N THR A 75 12.70 -4.40 3.42
CA THR A 75 13.79 -4.36 2.45
C THR A 75 13.22 -4.53 1.04
N VAL A 76 13.58 -3.64 0.13
CA VAL A 76 13.13 -3.59 -1.27
C VAL A 76 14.35 -3.78 -2.17
N ASN A 77 14.35 -4.84 -2.98
CA ASN A 77 15.50 -5.23 -3.84
C ASN A 77 15.32 -4.81 -5.31
N GLY A 78 14.38 -3.92 -5.60
CA GLY A 78 14.09 -3.50 -6.97
C GLY A 78 12.78 -2.74 -7.12
N PRO A 79 12.55 -2.09 -8.27
CA PRO A 79 11.33 -1.32 -8.52
C PRO A 79 10.06 -2.17 -8.39
N THR A 80 9.17 -1.79 -7.48
CA THR A 80 7.98 -2.59 -7.17
C THR A 80 6.87 -1.76 -6.52
N GLU A 81 5.62 -2.18 -6.71
CA GLU A 81 4.50 -1.66 -5.91
C GLU A 81 4.51 -2.35 -4.55
N ILE A 82 4.37 -1.58 -3.49
CA ILE A 82 4.12 -2.04 -2.13
C ILE A 82 2.74 -1.56 -1.72
N ARG A 83 1.91 -2.49 -1.24
CA ARG A 83 0.55 -2.20 -0.82
C ARG A 83 0.42 -2.30 0.68
N PHE A 84 0.10 -1.21 1.34
CA PHE A 84 -0.28 -1.18 2.74
C PHE A 84 -1.81 -1.29 2.86
N ILE A 85 -2.28 -2.24 3.67
CA ILE A 85 -3.68 -2.39 4.06
C ILE A 85 -3.76 -2.07 5.55
N ILE A 86 -4.40 -0.96 5.90
CA ILE A 86 -4.61 -0.53 7.27
C ILE A 86 -5.97 -0.99 7.76
N GLN A 87 -5.99 -1.67 8.91
CA GLN A 87 -7.19 -2.18 9.57
C GLN A 87 -7.07 -2.06 11.10
N GLY A 88 -8.18 -1.84 11.79
CA GLY A 88 -8.25 -1.95 13.25
C GLY A 88 -8.45 -3.38 13.72
N ALA A 89 -7.78 -3.78 14.80
CA ALA A 89 -7.95 -5.10 15.41
C ALA A 89 -9.40 -5.37 15.87
N ASP A 90 -10.15 -4.31 16.18
CA ASP A 90 -11.55 -4.31 16.62
C ASP A 90 -12.55 -4.00 15.49
N GLY A 91 -12.08 -3.94 14.23
CA GLY A 91 -12.89 -3.51 13.09
C GLY A 91 -13.05 -1.99 12.98
N THR A 92 -12.38 -1.20 13.83
CA THR A 92 -12.30 0.26 13.69
C THR A 92 -11.79 0.63 12.30
N THR A 93 -12.46 1.61 11.69
CA THR A 93 -12.03 2.22 10.43
C THR A 93 -11.10 3.40 10.70
N TYR A 94 -10.02 3.48 9.94
CA TYR A 94 -9.07 4.57 9.99
C TYR A 94 -9.00 5.30 8.64
N SER A 95 -8.99 6.63 8.68
CA SER A 95 -8.79 7.47 7.51
C SER A 95 -7.33 7.92 7.42
N PRO A 96 -6.68 7.83 6.25
CA PRO A 96 -5.35 8.39 6.06
C PRO A 96 -5.43 9.91 6.04
N VAL A 97 -4.60 10.58 6.82
CA VAL A 97 -4.58 12.06 6.91
C VAL A 97 -3.24 12.68 6.54
N GLY A 98 -2.17 11.87 6.46
CA GLY A 98 -0.86 12.35 6.02
C GLY A 98 0.07 11.20 5.65
N ILE A 99 0.95 11.44 4.68
CA ILE A 99 2.03 10.53 4.30
C ILE A 99 3.30 11.35 4.11
N SER A 100 4.40 10.90 4.70
CA SER A 100 5.73 11.47 4.48
C SER A 100 6.79 10.38 4.35
N PHE A 101 7.85 10.73 3.65
CA PHE A 101 9.08 9.95 3.54
C PHE A 101 10.21 10.88 3.92
N LYS A 102 11.21 10.35 4.60
CA LYS A 102 12.42 11.09 4.95
C LYS A 102 13.61 10.17 4.79
N GLU A 103 14.54 10.56 3.93
CA GLU A 103 15.83 9.88 3.76
C GLU A 103 16.60 9.96 5.10
N VAL A 104 17.07 8.81 5.59
CA VAL A 104 17.81 8.66 6.85
C VAL A 104 19.30 8.52 6.57
N SER A 105 19.63 7.73 5.54
CA SER A 105 20.98 7.50 5.05
C SER A 105 20.92 7.31 3.54
N GLY A 106 21.83 7.97 2.83
CA GLY A 106 21.69 8.23 1.39
C GLY A 106 22.06 9.67 1.10
N GLY A 107 22.71 9.95 -0.03
CA GLY A 107 23.39 11.21 -0.27
C GLY A 107 22.49 12.40 -0.62
N THR A 108 21.67 12.95 0.28
CA THR A 108 20.89 14.22 0.18
C THR A 108 20.03 14.46 -1.07
N SER A 109 20.05 13.58 -2.06
CA SER A 109 19.48 13.86 -3.38
C SER A 109 17.97 13.60 -3.43
N ASP A 110 17.44 12.80 -2.49
CA ASP A 110 16.02 12.50 -2.40
C ASP A 110 15.47 12.55 -0.96
N SER A 111 15.73 13.65 -0.25
CA SER A 111 15.40 13.79 1.17
C SER A 111 13.93 13.59 1.53
N ILE A 112 13.01 13.65 0.57
CA ILE A 112 11.56 13.47 0.76
C ILE A 112 10.97 12.28 -0.02
N GLY A 113 11.83 11.40 -0.57
CA GLY A 113 11.39 10.20 -1.30
C GLY A 113 10.59 10.50 -2.56
N SER A 114 10.87 11.62 -3.23
CA SER A 114 10.23 12.06 -4.48
C SER A 114 10.70 11.29 -5.71
N THR A 115 11.95 10.85 -5.72
CA THR A 115 12.54 10.03 -6.78
C THR A 115 12.24 8.55 -6.54
N ALA A 116 12.45 8.08 -5.30
CA ALA A 116 12.17 6.70 -4.91
C ALA A 116 10.67 6.40 -4.92
N PHE A 117 9.81 7.30 -4.40
CA PHE A 117 8.38 7.05 -4.26
C PHE A 117 7.50 8.06 -5.02
N PRO A 118 7.57 8.10 -6.36
CA PRO A 118 6.90 9.10 -7.19
C PRO A 118 5.39 8.88 -7.29
N MET A 119 4.91 7.63 -7.11
CA MET A 119 3.49 7.31 -7.18
C MET A 119 2.97 6.79 -5.84
N ARG A 120 1.92 7.46 -5.34
CA ARG A 120 1.27 7.17 -4.07
C ARG A 120 -0.23 7.23 -4.29
N THR A 121 -0.93 6.12 -4.08
CA THR A 121 -2.38 6.03 -4.28
C THR A 121 -3.06 5.60 -3.01
N LEU A 122 -3.96 6.45 -2.51
CA LEU A 122 -4.82 6.15 -1.37
C LEU A 122 -6.22 5.78 -1.83
N VAL A 123 -6.73 4.67 -1.32
CA VAL A 123 -8.11 4.23 -1.54
C VAL A 123 -8.69 3.75 -0.22
N ALA A 124 -9.69 4.47 0.29
CA ALA A 124 -10.48 4.02 1.44
C ALA A 124 -11.66 3.17 0.94
N ARG A 125 -11.88 1.99 1.53
CA ARG A 125 -13.06 1.15 1.27
C ARG A 125 -13.58 0.56 2.58
N ALA A 126 -14.83 0.91 2.91
CA ALA A 126 -15.53 0.43 4.10
C ALA A 126 -14.64 0.56 5.36
N ASN A 127 -14.22 -0.55 5.94
CA ASN A 127 -13.41 -0.61 7.16
C ASN A 127 -11.89 -0.72 6.93
N THR A 128 -11.43 -0.61 5.68
CA THR A 128 -10.02 -0.73 5.32
C THR A 128 -9.55 0.49 4.55
N THR A 129 -8.32 0.91 4.84
CA THR A 129 -7.62 1.89 4.01
C THR A 129 -6.50 1.18 3.28
N ARG A 130 -6.40 1.42 1.97
CA ARG A 130 -5.32 0.90 1.14
C ARG A 130 -4.45 2.05 0.66
N LEU A 131 -3.16 1.96 0.95
CA LEU A 131 -2.13 2.80 0.37
C LEU A 131 -1.28 1.94 -0.57
N SER A 132 -1.17 2.31 -1.83
CA SER A 132 -0.17 1.77 -2.75
C SER A 132 0.95 2.79 -2.91
N VAL A 133 2.18 2.36 -2.68
CA VAL A 133 3.41 3.12 -2.93
C VAL A 133 4.18 2.37 -4.02
N PHE A 134 4.62 3.07 -5.05
CA PHE A 134 5.53 2.47 -6.03
C PHE A 134 6.94 2.95 -5.76
N ASP A 135 7.83 2.01 -5.48
CA ASP A 135 9.26 2.25 -5.46
C ASP A 135 9.78 2.19 -6.90
N ALA A 136 10.30 3.32 -7.39
CA ALA A 136 10.81 3.46 -8.74
C ALA A 136 12.35 3.51 -8.80
N ASP A 137 13.02 3.71 -7.66
CA ASP A 137 14.47 3.92 -7.59
C ASP A 137 15.12 2.95 -6.59
N PRO A 138 15.77 1.89 -7.09
CA PRO A 138 16.41 0.90 -6.24
C PRO A 138 17.80 1.36 -5.75
N THR A 139 18.14 2.64 -5.88
CA THR A 139 19.39 3.18 -5.34
C THR A 139 19.45 2.86 -3.83
N PRO A 140 20.57 2.30 -3.33
CA PRO A 140 20.66 1.91 -1.94
C PRO A 140 20.55 3.10 -0.99
N ASP A 141 19.38 3.24 -0.38
CA ASP A 141 19.01 4.35 0.51
C ASP A 141 18.03 3.83 1.59
N GLU A 142 17.96 4.55 2.71
CA GLU A 142 17.03 4.25 3.81
C GLU A 142 16.03 5.37 3.99
N PHE A 143 14.76 5.03 4.11
CA PHE A 143 13.66 5.97 4.29
C PHE A 143 12.86 5.66 5.55
N GLU A 144 12.73 6.68 6.39
CA GLU A 144 11.68 6.80 7.39
C GLU A 144 10.37 7.07 6.64
N PHE A 145 9.50 6.07 6.58
CA PHE A 145 8.13 6.25 6.12
C PHE A 145 7.23 6.58 7.30
N THR A 146 6.29 7.50 7.11
CA THR A 146 5.30 7.85 8.13
C THR A 146 3.95 7.98 7.46
N LEU A 147 2.99 7.20 7.93
CA LEU A 147 1.58 7.32 7.59
C LEU A 147 0.82 7.74 8.85
N THR A 148 0.25 8.94 8.81
CA THR A 148 -0.67 9.41 9.84
C THR A 148 -2.07 8.97 9.49
N ILE A 149 -2.72 8.30 10.43
CA ILE A 149 -4.11 7.87 10.33
C ILE A 149 -4.95 8.48 11.45
N GLN A 150 -6.23 8.68 11.16
CA GLN A 150 -7.21 9.22 12.08
C GLN A 150 -8.37 8.24 12.26
N ARG A 151 -8.73 7.97 13.51
CA ARG A 151 -9.95 7.24 13.88
C ARG A 151 -11.17 8.16 13.80
N SER A 152 -12.37 7.59 13.67
CA SER A 152 -13.63 8.36 13.62
C SER A 152 -13.88 9.26 14.83
N ASP A 153 -13.27 8.98 15.98
CA ASP A 153 -13.35 9.80 17.21
C ASP A 153 -12.34 10.98 17.22
N GLY A 154 -11.55 11.14 16.14
CA GLY A 154 -10.55 12.19 15.99
C GLY A 154 -9.15 11.79 16.45
N THR A 155 -8.98 10.65 17.13
CA THR A 155 -7.68 10.17 17.63
C THR A 155 -6.72 9.89 16.47
N LEU A 156 -5.48 10.37 16.59
CA LEU A 156 -4.41 10.14 15.62
C LEU A 156 -3.52 8.98 16.04
N ALA A 157 -3.07 8.21 15.05
CA ALA A 157 -2.03 7.20 15.19
C ALA A 157 -1.02 7.31 14.05
N ILE A 158 0.19 6.81 14.30
CA ILE A 158 1.29 6.79 13.33
C ILE A 158 1.62 5.34 13.00
N ILE A 159 1.83 5.09 11.71
CA ILE A 159 2.39 3.85 11.16
C ILE A 159 3.71 4.24 10.49
N ASP A 160 4.80 3.64 10.93
CA ASP A 160 6.16 4.08 10.58
C ASP A 160 7.19 2.96 10.35
N PRO A 161 6.88 1.93 9.53
CA PRO A 161 7.90 0.97 9.14
C PRO A 161 9.03 1.68 8.35
N MET A 162 10.28 1.30 8.63
CA MET A 162 11.42 1.73 7.83
C MET A 162 11.38 1.05 6.45
N ILE A 163 11.79 1.75 5.40
CA ILE A 163 11.94 1.20 4.04
C ILE A 163 13.42 1.30 3.65
N ILE A 164 14.02 0.17 3.27
CA ILE A 164 15.44 0.05 2.94
C ILE A 164 15.55 -0.44 1.50
N ASN A 165 16.14 0.38 0.63
CA ASN A 165 16.44 0.00 -0.74
C ASN A 165 17.83 -0.64 -0.81
N LYS A 166 17.97 -1.73 -1.57
CA LYS A 166 19.21 -2.50 -1.72
C LYS A 166 19.54 -2.86 -3.16
#